data_AF-A0A0L0FDH7-F1
#
_entry.id   AF-A0A0L0FDH7-F1
#
_cell.length_a   1.000
_cell.length_b   1.000
_cell.length_c   1.000
_cell.angle_alpha   90.00
_cell.angle_beta   90.00
_cell.angle_gamma   90.00
#
_symmetry.space_group_name_H-M   'P 1'
#
loop_
_entity.id
_entity.type
_entity.pdbx_description
1 polymer ?
#
loop_
_entity_poly.entity_id
_entity_poly.type
_entity_poly.pdbx_seq_one_letter_code
_entity_poly.pdbx_strand_id
1 'polypeptide(L)'
;MSSFFGPVLFLAHQVEDTELVEASADGKREIRVRILTKAHQGQDIRHPGMDIKPGEVVVAAGTRLGECELGLLAMVGTATASVYRKP
;
A
#
# COMPACT_ATOMS: atom_id res chain seq x y z
N MET A 1 -22.12 -13.14 3.40
CA MET A 1 -20.83 -12.94 4.10
C MET A 1 -20.69 -11.45 4.35
N SER A 2 -20.87 -11.06 5.60
CA SER A 2 -21.00 -9.68 6.05
C SER A 2 -19.69 -8.91 5.88
N SER A 3 -19.73 -7.85 5.06
CA SER A 3 -18.67 -6.86 4.94
C SER A 3 -18.43 -6.20 6.29
N PHE A 4 -17.33 -6.56 6.93
CA PHE A 4 -16.80 -5.88 8.11
C PHE A 4 -15.68 -4.92 7.68
N PHE A 5 -16.00 -3.97 6.81
CA PHE A 5 -15.20 -2.77 6.64
C PHE A 5 -15.98 -1.63 7.29
N GLY A 6 -15.71 -1.38 8.57
CA GLY A 6 -16.06 -0.09 9.18
C GLY A 6 -15.40 1.04 8.39
N PRO A 7 -15.82 2.30 8.58
CA PRO A 7 -15.23 3.43 7.87
C PRO A 7 -13.73 3.46 8.18
N VAL A 8 -12.91 3.04 7.22
CA VAL A 8 -11.48 3.32 7.27
C VAL A 8 -11.41 4.83 7.32
N LEU A 9 -10.95 5.39 8.43
CA LEU A 9 -10.73 6.84 8.49
C LEU A 9 -9.82 7.16 7.31
N PHE A 10 -10.30 8.00 6.40
CA PHE A 10 -9.54 8.50 5.25
C PHE A 10 -8.46 9.50 5.71
N LEU A 11 -7.89 9.33 6.89
CA LEU A 11 -6.93 10.24 7.52
C LEU A 11 -5.86 9.38 8.19
N ALA A 12 -4.62 9.57 7.79
CA ALA A 12 -3.46 9.06 8.50
C ALA A 12 -2.57 10.24 8.94
N HIS A 13 -1.96 10.09 10.11
CA HIS A 13 -0.94 10.99 10.63
C HIS A 13 0.38 10.22 10.70
N GLN A 14 1.47 10.86 10.31
CA GLN A 14 2.80 10.34 10.59
C GLN A 14 3.03 10.30 12.10
N VAL A 15 3.89 9.39 12.58
CA VAL A 15 4.11 9.22 14.01
C VAL A 15 4.75 10.47 14.64
N GLU A 16 5.55 11.18 13.85
CA GLU A 16 6.19 12.45 14.17
C GLU A 16 5.19 13.58 14.46
N ASP A 17 3.95 13.46 13.97
CA ASP A 17 2.85 14.40 14.22
C ASP A 17 1.97 13.99 15.42
N THR A 18 2.48 13.08 16.26
CA THR A 18 1.77 12.58 17.44
C THR A 18 2.63 12.59 18.70
N GLU A 19 1.98 12.67 19.86
CA GLU A 19 2.61 12.47 21.17
C GLU A 19 1.89 11.35 21.93
N LEU A 20 2.66 10.41 22.49
CA LEU A 20 2.12 9.38 23.38
C LEU A 20 1.66 10.01 24.70
N VAL A 21 0.38 9.81 25.04
CA VAL A 21 -0.23 10.33 26.28
C VAL A 21 -0.35 9.23 27.34
N GLU A 22 -0.69 8.01 26.92
CA GLU A 22 -0.94 6.90 27.83
C GLU A 22 -0.52 5.58 27.18
N ALA A 23 0.18 4.73 27.94
CA ALA A 23 0.57 3.39 27.53
C ALA A 23 0.11 2.34 28.55
N SER A 24 0.07 1.07 28.14
CA SER A 24 -0.20 -0.06 29.04
C SER A 24 0.86 -0.16 30.13
N ALA A 25 0.53 -0.83 31.23
CA ALA A 25 1.43 -1.00 32.38
C ALA A 25 2.75 -1.71 32.04
N ASP A 26 2.74 -2.56 31.02
CA ASP A 26 3.94 -3.23 30.49
C ASP A 26 4.67 -2.43 29.40
N GLY A 27 4.16 -1.25 29.04
CA GLY A 27 4.71 -0.35 28.02
C GLY A 27 4.62 -0.85 26.58
N LYS A 28 3.94 -1.97 26.32
CA LYS A 28 3.92 -2.61 24.99
C LYS A 28 2.83 -2.09 24.07
N ARG A 29 1.86 -1.36 24.61
CA ARG A 29 0.73 -0.83 23.86
C ARG A 29 0.48 0.62 24.20
N GLU A 30 0.42 1.44 23.16
CA GLU A 30 -0.11 2.80 23.26
C GLU A 30 -1.63 2.74 23.41
N ILE A 31 -2.14 3.38 24.46
CA ILE A 31 -3.57 3.44 24.77
C ILE A 31 -4.16 4.74 24.24
N ARG A 32 -3.39 5.84 24.34
CA ARG A 32 -3.84 7.17 23.92
C ARG A 32 -2.69 7.99 23.36
N VAL A 33 -2.96 8.64 22.23
CA VAL A 33 -2.06 9.60 21.61
C VAL A 33 -2.76 10.96 21.46
N ARG A 34 -1.97 12.02 21.45
CA ARG A 34 -2.39 13.37 21.05
C ARG A 34 -1.95 13.59 19.61
N ILE A 35 -2.87 14.09 18.78
CA ILE A 35 -2.58 14.49 17.41
C ILE A 35 -2.17 15.98 17.43
N LEU A 36 -1.02 16.31 16.83
CA LEU A 36 -0.44 17.66 16.85
C LEU A 36 -0.86 18.50 15.64
N THR A 37 -1.20 17.85 14.53
CA THR A 37 -1.52 18.51 13.25
C THR A 37 -2.93 18.16 12.79
N LYS A 38 -3.44 18.84 11.76
CA LYS A 38 -4.72 18.47 11.13
C LYS A 38 -4.43 17.66 9.87
N ALA A 39 -4.97 16.45 9.77
CA ALA A 39 -4.89 15.67 8.54
C ALA A 39 -5.93 16.11 7.50
N HIS A 40 -5.57 15.94 6.23
CA HIS A 40 -6.48 16.10 5.10
C HIS A 40 -7.00 14.75 4.61
N GLN A 41 -8.21 14.74 4.06
CA GLN A 41 -8.80 13.52 3.51
C GLN A 41 -7.87 12.92 2.44
N GLY A 42 -7.56 11.63 2.59
CA GLY A 42 -6.67 10.85 1.73
C GLY A 42 -5.18 11.06 2.00
N GLN A 43 -4.80 11.91 2.96
CA GLN A 43 -3.40 12.09 3.35
C GLN A 43 -2.78 10.77 3.81
N ASP A 44 -1.59 10.47 3.31
CA ASP A 44 -0.80 9.27 3.63
C ASP A 44 -1.54 7.94 3.43
N ILE A 45 -2.57 7.91 2.57
CA ILE A 45 -3.37 6.71 2.26
C ILE A 45 -3.26 6.37 0.77
N ARG A 46 -2.77 5.16 0.49
CA ARG A 46 -2.84 4.55 -0.85
C ARG A 46 -4.19 3.88 -1.04
N HIS A 47 -5.01 4.44 -1.92
CA HIS A 47 -6.33 3.90 -2.23
C HIS A 47 -6.24 2.69 -3.17
N PRO A 48 -7.23 1.79 -3.19
CA PRO A 48 -7.27 0.70 -4.15
C PRO A 48 -7.14 1.21 -5.59
N GLY A 49 -6.20 0.65 -6.34
CA GLY A 49 -5.94 1.07 -7.72
C GLY A 49 -5.19 2.39 -7.88
N MET A 50 -4.62 2.96 -6.81
CA MET A 50 -3.81 4.17 -6.88
C MET A 50 -2.50 3.95 -7.65
N ASP A 51 -1.83 2.82 -7.41
CA ASP A 51 -0.58 2.49 -8.10
C ASP A 51 -0.84 1.82 -9.46
N ILE A 52 -1.71 0.80 -9.50
CA ILE A 52 -2.06 0.03 -10.70
C ILE A 52 -3.54 -0.32 -10.65
N LYS A 53 -4.29 -0.04 -11.73
CA LYS A 53 -5.71 -0.36 -11.82
C LYS A 53 -5.95 -1.79 -12.30
N PRO A 54 -7.07 -2.43 -11.91
CA PRO A 54 -7.48 -3.69 -12.52
C PRO A 54 -7.59 -3.57 -14.04
N GLY A 55 -6.95 -4.49 -14.76
CA GLY A 55 -6.94 -4.52 -16.23
C GLY A 55 -5.91 -3.60 -16.89
N GLU A 56 -5.11 -2.86 -16.10
CA GLU A 56 -4.02 -2.06 -16.64
C GLU A 56 -2.88 -2.95 -17.15
N VAL A 57 -2.31 -2.59 -18.31
CA VAL A 57 -1.17 -3.30 -18.89
C VAL A 57 0.11 -2.84 -18.21
N VAL A 58 0.65 -3.70 -17.35
CA VAL A 58 1.86 -3.38 -16.56
C VAL A 58 3.16 -3.66 -17.33
N VAL A 59 3.17 -4.65 -18.23
CA VAL A 59 4.28 -4.93 -19.14
C VAL A 59 3.70 -5.19 -20.53
N ALA A 60 4.05 -4.36 -21.51
CA ALA A 60 3.59 -4.53 -22.89
C ALA A 60 4.31 -5.68 -23.61
N ALA A 61 3.64 -6.28 -24.61
CA ALA A 61 4.26 -7.28 -25.47
C ALA A 61 5.43 -6.67 -26.27
N GLY A 62 6.52 -7.41 -26.41
CA GLY A 62 7.75 -6.93 -27.06
C GLY A 62 8.69 -6.17 -26.11
N THR A 63 8.27 -5.87 -24.89
CA THR A 63 9.16 -5.31 -23.87
C THR A 63 10.22 -6.34 -23.46
N ARG A 64 11.48 -5.91 -23.44
CA ARG A 64 12.59 -6.72 -22.92
C ARG A 64 12.46 -6.83 -21.40
N LEU A 65 12.41 -8.04 -20.86
CA LEU A 65 12.32 -8.28 -19.42
C LEU A 65 13.69 -8.04 -18.76
N GLY A 66 13.80 -6.95 -18.00
CA GLY A 66 14.88 -6.66 -17.06
C GLY A 66 14.42 -6.81 -15.60
N GLU A 67 15.19 -6.27 -14.65
CA GLU A 67 14.91 -6.41 -13.22
C GLU A 67 13.56 -5.79 -12.83
N CYS A 68 13.25 -4.61 -13.35
CA CYS A 68 12.00 -3.90 -13.08
C CYS A 68 10.77 -4.66 -13.59
N GLU A 69 10.81 -5.16 -14.83
CA GLU A 69 9.68 -5.89 -15.42
C GLU A 69 9.45 -7.21 -14.68
N LEU A 70 10.52 -7.90 -14.27
CA LEU A 70 10.41 -9.11 -13.45
C LEU A 70 9.78 -8.80 -12.08
N GLY A 71 10.19 -7.70 -11.44
CA GLY A 71 9.59 -7.24 -10.20
C GLY A 71 8.10 -6.90 -10.36
N LEU A 72 7.74 -6.29 -11.49
CA LEU A 72 6.35 -5.92 -11.79
C LEU A 72 5.47 -7.14 -12.06
N LEU A 73 5.97 -8.12 -12.83
CA LEU A 73 5.29 -9.40 -13.03
C LEU A 73 5.10 -10.14 -11.70
N ALA A 74 6.11 -10.15 -10.83
CA ALA A 74 6.01 -10.75 -9.51
C ALA A 74 4.98 -10.00 -8.63
N MET A 75 4.99 -8.68 -8.64
CA MET A 75 4.04 -7.82 -7.89
C MET A 75 2.59 -8.13 -8.26
N VAL A 76 2.30 -8.33 -9.55
CA VAL A 76 0.94 -8.68 -10.01
C VAL A 76 0.65 -10.18 -9.98
N GLY A 77 1.52 -11.00 -9.38
CA GLY A 77 1.30 -12.44 -9.19
C GLY A 77 1.44 -13.28 -10.46
N THR A 78 2.15 -12.79 -11.49
CA THR A 78 2.38 -13.49 -12.75
C THR A 78 3.72 -14.24 -12.72
N ALA A 79 3.66 -15.55 -12.48
CA ALA A 79 4.85 -16.41 -12.38
C ALA A 79 5.40 -16.89 -13.74
N THR A 80 4.59 -16.87 -14.79
CA THR A 80 4.97 -17.30 -16.13
C THR A 80 4.52 -16.27 -17.16
N ALA A 81 5.35 -16.03 -18.19
CA ALA A 81 5.05 -15.09 -19.27
C ALA A 81 5.47 -15.69 -20.62
N SER A 82 4.68 -15.41 -21.66
CA SER A 82 5.05 -15.75 -23.03
C SER A 82 6.16 -14.81 -23.52
N VAL A 83 7.24 -15.38 -24.05
CA VAL A 83 8.42 -14.63 -24.50
C VAL A 83 8.92 -15.15 -25.85
N TYR A 84 9.67 -14.32 -26.56
CA TYR A 84 10.40 -14.74 -27.75
C TYR A 84 11.63 -15.56 -27.36
N ARG A 85 11.84 -16.69 -28.04
CA ARG A 85 13.03 -17.53 -27.86
C ARG A 85 14.28 -16.76 -28.32
N LYS A 86 15.40 -16.94 -27.62
CA LYS A 86 16.70 -16.50 -28.12
C LYS A 86 17.03 -17.25 -29.44
N PRO A 87 17.67 -16.58 -30.42
CA PRO A 87 18.15 -17.23 -31.64
C PRO A 87 19.01 -18.47 -31.35
#